data_AF-A0A068Y126-F1
#
_entry.id   AF-A0A068Y126-F1
#
_cell.length_a   1.000
_cell.length_b   1.000
_cell.length_c   1.000
_cell.angle_alpha   90.00
_cell.angle_beta   90.00
_cell.angle_gamma   90.00
#
_symmetry.space_group_name_H-M   'P 1'
#
loop_
_entity.id
_entity.type
_entity.pdbx_description
1 polymer ?
#
loop_
_entity_poly.entity_id
_entity_poly.type
_entity_poly.pdbx_seq_one_letter_code
_entity_poly.pdbx_strand_id
1 'polypeptide(L)'
;MLWFLLVQTLFLKALSSPTPTPIPPSAPILPPRFYTDFTITYTPREDREMPPPPWIDGIPPLLPYAIGRGYAVYAPDLGIMVENYTDFCIPIFWPNAYFHCIFFNYNRTAYLISPFINHYGPCCVYRTNWSPPHRDFMHQFEKYYNGSTWDIGVNRRVLKQLIDWWVIPQMSAGLRDHPVFGGFGFARKPLPSGYRPYVSFWYEGDIGWAHQIFENFTDIGPKIHLLDDFHVPAICNTNLACDFRP
;
A
#
# COMPACT_ATOMS: atom_id res chain seq x y z
N MET A 1 -43.95 8.08 71.19
CA MET A 1 -42.67 7.34 71.18
C MET A 1 -42.61 6.57 69.86
N LEU A 2 -41.62 6.91 69.03
CA LEU A 2 -41.13 6.26 67.80
C LEU A 2 -42.14 5.72 66.76
N TRP A 3 -42.22 6.39 65.61
CA TRP A 3 -42.55 5.77 64.31
C TRP A 3 -41.42 6.09 63.32
N PHE A 4 -40.87 5.02 62.73
CA PHE A 4 -39.79 5.00 61.74
C PHE A 4 -40.30 5.51 60.37
N LEU A 5 -39.58 6.46 59.76
CA LEU A 5 -39.77 6.86 58.36
C LEU A 5 -38.65 6.25 57.52
N LEU A 6 -39.02 5.33 56.64
CA LEU A 6 -38.18 4.72 55.61
C LEU A 6 -38.05 5.71 54.43
N VAL A 7 -36.83 6.17 54.15
CA VAL A 7 -36.49 6.92 52.93
C VAL A 7 -36.14 5.91 51.84
N GLN A 8 -37.05 5.69 50.89
CA GLN A 8 -36.74 4.98 49.64
C GLN A 8 -36.07 5.96 48.66
N THR A 9 -34.76 5.85 48.52
CA THR A 9 -34.00 6.41 47.42
C THR A 9 -34.29 5.62 46.14
N LEU A 10 -35.07 6.22 45.24
CA LEU A 10 -35.17 5.83 43.84
C LEU A 10 -33.80 6.05 43.16
N PHE A 11 -32.94 5.04 43.20
CA PHE A 11 -31.85 4.91 42.24
C PHE A 11 -32.44 4.48 40.90
N LEU A 12 -32.73 5.46 40.03
CA LEU A 12 -32.81 5.20 38.60
C LEU A 12 -31.45 4.65 38.15
N LYS A 13 -31.36 3.33 38.01
CA LYS A 13 -30.38 2.71 37.14
C LYS A 13 -30.68 3.21 35.73
N ALA A 14 -29.96 4.24 35.30
CA ALA A 14 -29.82 4.51 33.88
C ALA A 14 -29.24 3.23 33.26
N LEU A 15 -30.09 2.50 32.52
CA LEU A 15 -29.59 1.51 31.58
C LEU A 15 -28.74 2.29 30.60
N SER A 16 -27.43 2.25 30.77
CA SER A 16 -26.49 2.58 29.70
C SER A 16 -26.81 1.60 28.58
N SER A 17 -27.55 2.07 27.59
CA SER A 17 -27.73 1.40 26.31
C SER A 17 -26.33 0.99 25.84
N PRO A 18 -26.09 -0.27 25.44
CA PRO A 18 -24.80 -0.63 24.87
C PRO A 18 -24.57 0.31 23.68
N THR A 19 -23.56 1.18 23.79
CA THR A 19 -23.13 2.02 22.69
C THR A 19 -22.92 1.10 21.49
N PRO A 20 -23.57 1.34 20.34
CA PRO A 20 -23.41 0.47 19.18
C PRO A 20 -21.92 0.38 18.87
N THR A 21 -21.34 -0.81 18.99
CA THR A 21 -19.96 -1.03 18.58
C THR A 21 -19.88 -0.63 17.12
N PRO A 22 -19.02 0.32 16.71
CA PRO A 22 -18.94 0.75 15.34
C PRO A 22 -18.67 -0.47 14.45
N ILE A 23 -19.55 -0.72 13.48
CA ILE A 23 -19.36 -1.81 12.52
C ILE A 23 -18.09 -1.47 11.72
N PRO A 24 -17.07 -2.36 11.70
CA PRO A 24 -15.89 -2.15 10.88
C PRO A 24 -16.28 -1.92 9.41
N PRO A 25 -15.57 -1.04 8.69
CA PRO A 25 -15.80 -0.87 7.26
C PRO A 25 -15.50 -2.19 6.55
N SER A 26 -16.32 -2.52 5.54
CA SER A 26 -16.05 -3.66 4.68
C SER A 26 -14.76 -3.46 3.90
N ALA A 27 -14.12 -4.58 3.54
CA ALA A 27 -12.96 -4.56 2.68
C ALA A 27 -13.29 -3.86 1.33
N PRO A 28 -12.45 -2.91 0.87
CA PRO A 28 -12.71 -2.18 -0.36
C PRO A 28 -12.45 -3.04 -1.60
N ILE A 29 -13.25 -2.83 -2.64
CA ILE A 29 -13.02 -3.39 -3.97
C ILE A 29 -12.28 -2.33 -4.81
N LEU A 30 -11.23 -2.71 -5.53
CA LEU A 30 -10.54 -1.81 -6.45
C LEU A 30 -11.39 -1.51 -7.69
N PRO A 31 -11.24 -0.33 -8.32
CA PRO A 31 -11.85 -0.05 -9.62
C PRO A 31 -11.41 -1.05 -10.70
N PRO A 32 -12.15 -1.17 -11.83
CA PRO A 32 -11.73 -1.97 -12.97
C PRO A 32 -10.37 -1.55 -13.52
N ARG A 33 -10.12 -0.24 -13.51
CA ARG A 33 -8.86 0.40 -13.88
C ARG A 33 -8.65 1.65 -13.04
N PHE A 34 -7.42 1.96 -12.71
CA PHE A 34 -7.10 3.21 -12.03
C PHE A 34 -5.68 3.68 -12.33
N TYR A 35 -5.48 4.98 -12.13
CA TYR A 35 -4.20 5.66 -12.17
C TYR A 35 -3.93 6.26 -10.79
N THR A 36 -2.68 6.27 -10.38
CA THR A 36 -2.22 7.03 -9.21
C THR A 36 -0.79 7.50 -9.40
N ASP A 37 -0.47 8.67 -8.88
CA ASP A 37 0.92 9.03 -8.61
C ASP A 37 1.33 8.38 -7.27
N PHE A 38 2.63 8.22 -7.02
CA PHE A 38 3.09 7.75 -5.72
C PHE A 38 4.39 8.41 -5.27
N THR A 39 4.53 8.53 -3.95
CA THR A 39 5.81 8.66 -3.26
C THR A 39 6.11 7.33 -2.56
N ILE A 40 7.32 6.81 -2.72
CA ILE A 40 7.81 5.64 -1.98
C ILE A 40 8.95 6.07 -1.06
N THR A 41 8.91 5.63 0.20
CA THR A 41 10.00 5.83 1.13
C THR A 41 10.57 4.49 1.58
N TYR A 42 11.89 4.39 1.64
CA TYR A 42 12.64 3.20 2.07
C TYR A 42 13.57 3.52 3.23
N THR A 43 13.69 2.60 4.19
CA THR A 43 14.69 2.63 5.25
C THR A 43 15.31 1.23 5.44
N PRO A 44 16.63 1.12 5.67
CA PRO A 44 17.29 -0.17 5.93
C PRO A 44 16.73 -0.90 7.15
N ARG A 45 16.70 -2.23 7.12
CA ARG A 45 16.22 -3.09 8.23
C ARG A 45 17.13 -3.00 9.47
N GLU A 46 18.42 -2.81 9.26
CA GLU A 46 19.43 -2.89 10.32
C GLU A 46 19.37 -1.73 11.33
N ASP A 47 18.59 -0.68 11.04
CA ASP A 47 18.37 0.42 11.96
C ASP A 47 17.30 0.05 13.01
N ARG A 48 17.77 -0.29 14.22
CA ARG A 48 16.91 -0.68 15.35
C ARG A 48 16.13 0.47 15.97
N GLU A 49 16.52 1.71 15.72
CA GLU A 49 15.82 2.90 16.24
C GLU A 49 14.67 3.31 15.31
N MET A 50 14.68 2.83 14.06
CA MET A 50 13.67 3.11 13.07
C MET A 50 12.33 2.42 13.39
N PRO A 51 11.22 3.18 13.59
CA PRO A 51 9.92 2.57 13.77
C PRO A 51 9.38 2.00 12.44
N PRO A 52 8.65 0.87 12.48
CA PRO A 52 8.05 0.31 11.28
C PRO A 52 6.93 1.21 10.73
N PRO A 53 6.64 1.15 9.41
CA PRO A 53 5.50 1.82 8.80
C PRO A 53 4.15 1.23 9.26
N PRO A 54 3.01 1.92 9.04
CA PRO A 54 2.86 3.12 8.21
C PRO A 54 3.37 4.37 8.94
N TRP A 55 4.24 5.13 8.28
CA TRP A 55 4.66 6.42 8.80
C TRP A 55 3.56 7.44 8.50
N ILE A 56 2.97 8.02 9.55
CA ILE A 56 1.83 8.91 9.40
C ILE A 56 2.17 10.12 8.52
N ASP A 57 3.40 10.62 8.56
CA ASP A 57 3.84 11.71 7.67
C ASP A 57 4.26 11.25 6.27
N GLY A 58 4.24 9.95 5.99
CA GLY A 58 4.71 9.37 4.74
C GLY A 58 6.21 9.31 4.57
N ILE A 59 6.93 9.67 5.61
CA ILE A 59 8.38 9.60 5.72
C ILE A 59 8.73 9.08 7.11
N PRO A 60 9.80 8.28 7.27
CA PRO A 60 10.28 7.86 8.56
C PRO A 60 10.70 9.06 9.41
N PRO A 61 10.56 8.98 10.74
CA PRO A 61 10.91 10.08 11.64
C PRO A 61 12.42 10.23 11.86
N LEU A 62 13.22 9.21 11.52
CA LEU A 62 14.67 9.18 11.73
C LEU A 62 15.39 8.85 10.41
N LEU A 63 16.64 9.29 10.28
CA LEU A 63 17.54 8.88 9.19
C LEU A 63 18.26 7.58 9.56
N PRO A 64 18.69 6.75 8.58
CA PRO A 64 18.69 7.03 7.13
C PRO A 64 17.41 6.55 6.42
N TYR A 65 16.96 7.33 5.42
CA TYR A 65 15.93 6.89 4.49
C TYR A 65 16.15 7.48 3.09
N ALA A 66 15.48 6.90 2.10
CA ALA A 66 15.45 7.35 0.72
C ALA A 66 14.00 7.54 0.27
N ILE A 67 13.69 8.66 -0.40
CA ILE A 67 12.38 8.96 -0.99
C ILE A 67 12.45 8.94 -2.51
N GLY A 68 11.64 8.09 -3.14
CA GLY A 68 11.43 8.08 -4.59
C GLY A 68 10.00 8.45 -4.98
N ARG A 69 9.80 8.76 -6.26
CA ARG A 69 8.50 9.11 -6.84
C ARG A 69 8.21 8.26 -8.06
N GLY A 70 6.96 8.27 -8.47
CA GLY A 70 6.52 7.60 -9.68
C GLY A 70 5.03 7.73 -9.91
N TYR A 71 4.54 6.91 -10.85
CA TYR A 71 3.11 6.69 -11.03
C TYR A 71 2.85 5.23 -11.35
N ALA A 72 1.62 4.81 -11.10
CA ALA A 72 1.13 3.48 -11.42
C ALA A 72 -0.16 3.53 -12.22
N VAL A 73 -0.28 2.61 -13.18
CA VAL A 73 -1.50 2.36 -13.95
C VAL A 73 -1.84 0.90 -13.81
N TYR A 74 -3.04 0.63 -13.30
CA TYR A 74 -3.55 -0.71 -13.09
C TYR A 74 -4.73 -0.95 -14.04
N ALA A 75 -4.61 -1.97 -14.88
CA ALA A 75 -5.69 -2.50 -15.72
C ALA A 75 -5.82 -4.02 -15.55
N PRO A 76 -6.35 -4.50 -14.40
CA PRO A 76 -6.59 -5.92 -14.15
C PRO A 76 -7.40 -6.65 -15.23
N ASP A 77 -8.32 -5.96 -15.91
CA ASP A 77 -9.11 -6.52 -17.01
C ASP A 77 -8.28 -6.84 -18.26
N LEU A 78 -7.19 -6.10 -18.48
CA LEU A 78 -6.17 -6.41 -19.50
C LEU A 78 -5.07 -7.34 -18.95
N GLY A 79 -5.06 -7.58 -17.64
CA GLY A 79 -3.98 -8.29 -16.96
C GLY A 79 -2.66 -7.52 -16.95
N ILE A 80 -2.70 -6.18 -16.99
CA ILE A 80 -1.52 -5.30 -17.08
C ILE A 80 -1.48 -4.34 -15.89
N MET A 81 -0.30 -4.16 -15.33
CA MET A 81 0.05 -3.14 -14.35
C MET A 81 1.39 -2.57 -14.78
N VAL A 82 1.51 -1.24 -14.72
CA VAL A 82 2.77 -0.53 -14.95
C VAL A 82 3.01 0.38 -13.76
N GLU A 83 4.20 0.31 -13.17
CA GLU A 83 4.74 1.25 -12.22
C GLU A 83 6.00 1.88 -12.81
N ASN A 84 6.00 3.21 -12.96
CA ASN A 84 7.14 3.95 -13.46
C ASN A 84 7.80 4.71 -12.30
N TYR A 85 9.01 4.31 -11.93
CA TYR A 85 9.80 4.87 -10.86
C TYR A 85 10.78 5.89 -11.43
N THR A 86 10.71 7.14 -10.97
CA THR A 86 11.53 8.23 -11.50
C THR A 86 12.83 8.48 -10.74
N ASP A 87 12.92 7.99 -9.50
CA ASP A 87 14.07 8.23 -8.62
C ASP A 87 14.71 6.92 -8.16
N PHE A 88 13.96 6.07 -7.44
CA PHE A 88 14.44 4.79 -6.89
C PHE A 88 13.55 3.65 -7.35
N CYS A 89 14.15 2.71 -8.07
CA CYS A 89 13.49 1.57 -8.65
C CYS A 89 13.20 0.55 -7.56
N ILE A 90 11.93 0.28 -7.28
CA ILE A 90 11.46 -0.78 -6.38
C ILE A 90 12.43 -1.06 -5.20
N PRO A 91 12.60 -0.11 -4.25
CA PRO A 91 13.71 -0.06 -3.29
C PRO A 91 13.71 -1.18 -2.23
N ILE A 92 12.96 -2.25 -2.47
CA ILE A 92 12.91 -3.46 -1.65
C ILE A 92 13.78 -4.59 -2.19
N PHE A 93 14.40 -4.41 -3.36
CA PHE A 93 15.25 -5.41 -3.99
C PHE A 93 16.72 -5.03 -3.93
N TRP A 94 17.55 -6.06 -3.76
CA TRP A 94 19.00 -5.95 -3.68
C TRP A 94 19.66 -6.19 -5.04
N PRO A 95 20.81 -5.54 -5.35
CA PRO A 95 21.42 -4.39 -4.66
C PRO A 95 20.66 -3.06 -4.85
N ASN A 96 20.84 -2.16 -3.87
CA ASN A 96 20.35 -0.79 -3.80
C ASN A 96 20.02 -0.15 -5.17
N ALA A 97 18.74 0.00 -5.44
CA ALA A 97 18.22 0.38 -6.75
C ALA A 97 17.99 1.91 -6.86
N TYR A 98 19.05 2.69 -6.65
CA TYR A 98 19.07 4.16 -6.74
C TYR A 98 19.06 4.66 -8.19
N PHE A 99 18.11 4.20 -8.99
CA PHE A 99 17.95 4.56 -10.40
C PHE A 99 16.48 4.50 -10.82
N HIS A 100 16.13 5.16 -11.92
CA HIS A 100 14.79 5.08 -12.49
C HIS A 100 14.54 3.72 -13.17
N CYS A 101 13.30 3.24 -13.14
CA CYS A 101 12.92 2.03 -13.86
C CYS A 101 11.43 1.98 -14.17
N ILE A 102 11.05 1.11 -15.10
CA ILE A 102 9.66 0.76 -15.34
C ILE A 102 9.49 -0.70 -14.96
N PHE A 103 8.64 -0.94 -13.96
CA PHE A 103 8.16 -2.26 -13.61
C PHE A 103 6.81 -2.46 -14.29
N PHE A 104 6.65 -3.54 -15.02
CA PHE A 104 5.33 -3.84 -15.57
C PHE A 104 5.11 -5.32 -15.65
N ASN A 105 3.85 -5.73 -15.68
CA ASN A 105 3.52 -7.11 -15.98
C ASN A 105 2.72 -7.21 -17.29
N TYR A 106 2.98 -8.28 -18.03
CA TYR A 106 2.25 -8.63 -19.23
C TYR A 106 2.24 -10.15 -19.38
N ASN A 107 1.09 -10.73 -19.71
CA ASN A 107 0.91 -12.18 -19.89
C ASN A 107 1.50 -13.03 -18.75
N ARG A 108 1.19 -12.66 -17.49
CA ARG A 108 1.70 -13.29 -16.27
C ARG A 108 3.22 -13.24 -16.06
N THR A 109 3.93 -12.38 -16.79
CA THR A 109 5.35 -12.12 -16.57
C THR A 109 5.53 -10.68 -16.10
N ALA A 110 6.26 -10.50 -15.02
CA ALA A 110 6.76 -9.20 -14.58
C ALA A 110 8.13 -8.93 -15.21
N TYR A 111 8.27 -7.74 -15.76
CA TYR A 111 9.45 -7.22 -16.43
C TYR A 111 9.96 -6.00 -15.69
N LEU A 112 11.27 -5.80 -15.76
CA LEU A 112 11.93 -4.60 -15.27
C LEU A 112 12.72 -3.98 -16.42
N ILE A 113 12.38 -2.73 -16.79
CA ILE A 113 13.20 -1.92 -17.70
C ILE A 113 14.05 -0.98 -16.86
N SER A 114 15.35 -1.01 -17.09
CA SER A 114 16.30 -0.13 -16.38
C SER A 114 17.48 0.22 -17.29
N PRO A 115 18.23 1.29 -16.99
CA PRO A 115 19.44 1.63 -17.72
C PRO A 115 20.50 0.51 -17.68
N PHE A 116 21.15 0.25 -18.82
CA PHE A 116 22.24 -0.74 -18.93
C PHE A 116 23.37 -0.56 -17.91
N ILE A 117 23.70 0.69 -17.57
CA ILE A 117 24.78 1.03 -16.65
C ILE A 117 24.57 0.46 -15.24
N ASN A 118 23.32 0.12 -14.88
CA ASN A 118 22.99 -0.42 -13.57
C ASN A 118 23.06 -1.95 -13.53
N HIS A 119 23.51 -2.62 -14.58
CA HIS A 119 23.59 -4.09 -14.71
C HIS A 119 22.24 -4.84 -14.72
N TYR A 120 21.12 -4.14 -14.54
CA TYR A 120 19.75 -4.69 -14.63
C TYR A 120 19.12 -4.55 -16.02
N GLY A 121 19.79 -3.89 -16.97
CA GLY A 121 19.20 -3.41 -18.22
C GLY A 121 19.45 -4.26 -19.47
N PRO A 122 18.77 -3.92 -20.60
CA PRO A 122 17.79 -2.84 -20.73
C PRO A 122 16.39 -3.28 -20.32
N CYS A 123 16.13 -4.58 -20.38
CA CYS A 123 14.94 -5.21 -19.85
C CYS A 123 15.28 -6.63 -19.42
N CYS A 124 14.68 -7.08 -18.32
CA CYS A 124 14.83 -8.42 -17.80
C CYS A 124 13.50 -8.95 -17.25
N VAL A 125 13.37 -10.27 -17.19
CA VAL A 125 12.27 -10.98 -16.55
C VAL A 125 12.51 -10.95 -15.05
N TYR A 126 11.67 -10.20 -14.35
CA TYR A 126 11.73 -10.09 -12.89
C TYR A 126 11.12 -11.34 -12.24
N ARG A 127 9.91 -11.73 -12.67
CA ARG A 127 9.22 -12.90 -12.11
C ARG A 127 8.16 -13.44 -13.08
N THR A 128 8.01 -14.75 -13.12
CA THR A 128 6.92 -15.42 -13.84
C THR A 128 5.75 -15.74 -12.90
N ASN A 129 4.58 -15.98 -13.49
CA ASN A 129 3.32 -16.16 -12.77
C ASN A 129 2.98 -14.96 -11.85
N TRP A 130 3.22 -13.75 -12.38
CA TRP A 130 2.93 -12.49 -11.70
C TRP A 130 1.86 -11.73 -12.47
N SER A 131 0.76 -11.39 -11.78
CA SER A 131 -0.36 -10.63 -12.33
C SER A 131 -0.68 -9.45 -11.42
N PRO A 132 -1.41 -8.42 -11.90
CA PRO A 132 -1.96 -7.41 -11.02
C PRO A 132 -2.84 -8.08 -9.96
N PRO A 133 -2.97 -7.48 -8.76
CA PRO A 133 -3.92 -7.98 -7.78
C PRO A 133 -5.33 -7.99 -8.37
N HIS A 134 -6.08 -9.07 -8.12
CA HIS A 134 -7.49 -9.10 -8.47
C HIS A 134 -8.23 -8.01 -7.69
N ARG A 135 -9.32 -7.48 -8.24
CA ARG A 135 -9.97 -6.28 -7.69
C ARG A 135 -10.55 -6.47 -6.28
N ASP A 136 -10.87 -7.69 -5.90
CA ASP A 136 -11.42 -8.06 -4.60
C ASP A 136 -10.35 -8.59 -3.62
N PHE A 137 -9.06 -8.46 -3.94
CA PHE A 137 -7.98 -9.07 -3.16
C PHE A 137 -8.02 -8.68 -1.67
N MET A 138 -8.59 -7.53 -1.32
CA MET A 138 -8.74 -7.10 0.07
C MET A 138 -9.72 -7.95 0.89
N HIS A 139 -10.63 -8.69 0.27
CA HIS A 139 -11.56 -9.58 0.99
C HIS A 139 -10.82 -10.60 1.85
N GLN A 140 -9.67 -11.11 1.38
CA GLN A 140 -8.86 -12.06 2.15
C GLN A 140 -8.25 -11.44 3.42
N PHE A 141 -8.17 -10.10 3.47
CA PHE A 141 -7.59 -9.34 4.57
C PHE A 141 -8.65 -8.66 5.45
N GLU A 142 -9.94 -8.84 5.19
CA GLU A 142 -11.02 -8.10 5.86
C GLU A 142 -10.95 -8.17 7.39
N LYS A 143 -10.63 -9.36 7.92
CA LYS A 143 -10.47 -9.61 9.37
C LYS A 143 -9.31 -8.85 10.04
N TYR A 144 -8.42 -8.25 9.26
CA TYR A 144 -7.23 -7.53 9.73
C TYR A 144 -7.43 -6.01 9.80
N TYR A 145 -8.67 -5.53 9.73
CA TYR A 145 -8.97 -4.13 9.98
C TYR A 145 -8.46 -3.70 11.37
N ASN A 146 -7.69 -2.62 11.42
CA ASN A 146 -7.00 -2.17 12.63
C ASN A 146 -7.36 -0.72 13.04
N GLY A 147 -8.44 -0.17 12.49
CA GLY A 147 -8.92 1.18 12.82
C GLY A 147 -8.67 2.21 11.73
N SER A 148 -8.74 3.49 12.13
CA SER A 148 -8.68 4.62 11.20
C SER A 148 -7.84 5.76 11.75
N THR A 149 -7.22 6.53 10.87
CA THR A 149 -6.56 7.80 11.22
C THR A 149 -7.05 8.93 10.34
N TRP A 150 -7.12 10.12 10.92
CA TRP A 150 -7.32 11.34 10.15
C TRP A 150 -5.99 11.80 9.59
N ASP A 151 -5.97 12.06 8.29
CA ASP A 151 -4.86 12.63 7.53
C ASP A 151 -3.62 11.70 7.45
N ILE A 152 -2.95 11.73 6.30
CA ILE A 152 -1.57 11.22 6.11
C ILE A 152 -0.75 12.37 5.56
N GLY A 153 0.51 12.45 6.00
CA GLY A 153 1.41 13.53 5.62
C GLY A 153 0.92 14.84 6.17
N VAL A 154 0.61 14.96 7.46
CA VAL A 154 0.16 16.24 8.04
C VAL A 154 1.19 17.33 7.78
N ASN A 155 2.46 16.99 7.97
CA ASN A 155 3.58 17.90 7.68
C ASN A 155 3.80 18.12 6.18
N ARG A 156 3.56 17.09 5.36
CA ARG A 156 3.74 17.13 3.90
C ARG A 156 2.49 17.56 3.11
N ARG A 157 1.37 17.76 3.80
CA ARG A 157 0.01 17.99 3.29
C ARG A 157 -0.41 16.99 2.20
N VAL A 158 -0.10 15.70 2.41
CA VAL A 158 -0.27 14.66 1.38
C VAL A 158 -1.74 14.31 1.16
N LEU A 159 -2.46 13.92 2.21
CA LEU A 159 -3.86 13.51 2.12
C LEU A 159 -4.66 14.00 3.32
N LYS A 160 -5.69 14.82 3.07
CA LYS A 160 -6.56 15.36 4.12
C LYS A 160 -7.93 14.66 4.18
N GLN A 161 -7.96 13.44 4.68
CA GLN A 161 -9.18 12.64 4.82
C GLN A 161 -9.01 11.50 5.83
N LEU A 162 -10.14 10.91 6.26
CA LEU A 162 -10.13 9.73 7.11
C LEU A 162 -9.72 8.48 6.30
N ILE A 163 -8.78 7.71 6.86
CA ILE A 163 -8.16 6.55 6.21
C ILE A 163 -8.37 5.33 7.09
N ASP A 164 -8.80 4.24 6.47
CA ASP A 164 -8.99 2.95 7.11
C ASP A 164 -7.80 2.04 6.84
N TRP A 165 -7.38 1.31 7.87
CA TRP A 165 -6.15 0.54 7.87
C TRP A 165 -6.41 -0.95 8.04
N TRP A 166 -5.70 -1.74 7.25
CA TRP A 166 -5.61 -3.19 7.39
C TRP A 166 -4.15 -3.55 7.66
N VAL A 167 -3.87 -4.13 8.84
CA VAL A 167 -2.51 -4.47 9.28
C VAL A 167 -2.34 -5.98 9.22
N ILE A 168 -1.49 -6.43 8.29
CA ILE A 168 -1.33 -7.85 7.97
C ILE A 168 -0.24 -8.43 8.88
N PRO A 169 -0.58 -9.41 9.73
CA PRO A 169 0.41 -10.04 10.60
C PRO A 169 1.40 -10.87 9.78
N GLN A 170 2.61 -11.03 10.30
CA GLN A 170 3.60 -11.92 9.71
C GLN A 170 3.13 -13.38 9.83
N MET A 171 3.00 -14.09 8.71
CA MET A 171 2.49 -15.48 8.69
C MET A 171 3.61 -16.54 8.75
N SER A 172 4.88 -16.17 8.58
CA SER A 172 6.00 -17.11 8.58
C SER A 172 6.80 -17.03 9.89
N ALA A 173 7.07 -18.17 10.52
CA ALA A 173 7.82 -18.27 11.78
C ALA A 173 9.35 -18.01 11.66
N GLY A 174 9.83 -17.67 10.45
CA GLY A 174 11.25 -17.57 10.10
C GLY A 174 11.84 -16.17 10.15
N LEU A 175 11.00 -15.14 10.02
CA LEU A 175 11.37 -13.75 10.26
C LEU A 175 10.87 -13.45 11.67
N ARG A 176 11.78 -13.10 12.60
CA ARG A 176 11.45 -13.03 14.04
C ARG A 176 11.48 -11.62 14.61
N ASP A 177 11.81 -10.63 13.79
CA ASP A 177 12.18 -9.32 14.31
C ASP A 177 10.95 -8.42 14.51
N HIS A 178 9.85 -8.65 13.78
CA HIS A 178 8.64 -7.81 13.84
C HIS A 178 7.33 -8.60 13.67
N PRO A 179 6.23 -8.24 14.35
CA PRO A 179 4.96 -8.99 14.31
C PRO A 179 4.11 -8.75 13.04
N VAL A 180 4.51 -7.84 12.15
CA VAL A 180 3.71 -7.34 11.03
C VAL A 180 4.46 -7.53 9.72
N PHE A 181 3.80 -8.10 8.71
CA PHE A 181 4.35 -8.20 7.35
C PHE A 181 4.23 -6.87 6.60
N GLY A 182 3.09 -6.19 6.77
CA GLY A 182 2.78 -4.97 6.06
C GLY A 182 1.32 -4.58 6.23
N GLY A 183 0.80 -3.76 5.32
CA GLY A 183 -0.61 -3.43 5.32
C GLY A 183 -1.04 -2.43 4.27
N PHE A 184 -2.33 -2.12 4.32
CA PHE A 184 -3.02 -1.30 3.33
C PHE A 184 -3.79 -0.17 4.00
N GLY A 185 -3.78 0.99 3.36
CA GLY A 185 -4.61 2.13 3.72
C GLY A 185 -5.56 2.49 2.58
N PHE A 186 -6.83 2.71 2.91
CA PHE A 186 -7.84 3.19 1.96
C PHE A 186 -8.56 4.42 2.51
N ALA A 187 -8.74 5.43 1.67
CA ALA A 187 -9.61 6.55 1.98
C ALA A 187 -11.02 6.03 2.32
N ARG A 188 -11.61 6.50 3.42
CA ARG A 188 -12.97 6.12 3.80
C ARG A 188 -14.00 6.73 2.85
N LYS A 189 -13.78 7.97 2.43
CA LYS A 189 -14.67 8.66 1.51
C LYS A 189 -14.47 8.09 0.09
N PRO A 190 -15.53 7.56 -0.55
CA PRO A 190 -15.43 7.08 -1.93
C PRO A 190 -15.35 8.26 -2.91
N LEU A 191 -14.83 7.96 -4.10
CA LEU A 191 -14.93 8.80 -5.29
C LEU A 191 -16.37 8.84 -5.82
N PRO A 192 -16.70 9.76 -6.76
CA PRO A 192 -18.01 9.78 -7.42
C PRO A 192 -18.40 8.45 -8.10
N SER A 193 -17.42 7.64 -8.52
CA SER A 193 -17.60 6.30 -9.06
C SER A 193 -18.05 5.25 -8.03
N GLY A 194 -17.98 5.57 -6.74
CA GLY A 194 -18.29 4.68 -5.62
C GLY A 194 -17.07 3.90 -5.09
N TYR A 195 -15.94 3.88 -5.80
CA TYR A 195 -14.73 3.21 -5.32
C TYR A 195 -13.97 4.04 -4.30
N ARG A 196 -13.28 3.36 -3.39
CA ARG A 196 -12.46 3.99 -2.36
C ARG A 196 -11.02 4.11 -2.86
N PRO A 197 -10.43 5.32 -2.84
CA PRO A 197 -9.02 5.50 -3.20
C PRO A 197 -8.10 4.61 -2.36
N TYR A 198 -7.21 3.90 -3.04
CA TYR A 198 -6.10 3.21 -2.42
C TYR A 198 -5.02 4.26 -2.11
N VAL A 199 -4.72 4.46 -0.82
CA VAL A 199 -3.88 5.60 -0.38
C VAL A 199 -2.51 5.19 0.10
N SER A 200 -2.34 3.94 0.56
CA SER A 200 -1.10 3.53 1.19
C SER A 200 -0.86 2.04 1.08
N PHE A 201 0.39 1.68 0.85
CA PHE A 201 0.90 0.32 0.96
C PHE A 201 2.24 0.34 1.70
N TRP A 202 2.42 -0.55 2.66
CA TRP A 202 3.72 -0.73 3.30
C TRP A 202 3.96 -2.20 3.57
N TYR A 203 5.23 -2.58 3.60
CA TYR A 203 5.65 -3.94 3.88
C TYR A 203 7.13 -4.00 4.22
N GLU A 204 7.52 -5.12 4.81
CA GLU A 204 8.90 -5.51 5.02
C GLU A 204 9.44 -6.19 3.75
N GLY A 205 10.41 -5.56 3.09
CA GLY A 205 11.19 -6.16 1.99
C GLY A 205 12.46 -6.83 2.52
N ASP A 206 13.31 -7.35 1.62
CA ASP A 206 14.47 -8.17 2.00
C ASP A 206 15.53 -7.40 2.82
N ILE A 207 15.69 -6.11 2.51
CA ILE A 207 16.75 -5.24 3.05
C ILE A 207 16.23 -4.10 3.93
N GLY A 208 14.90 -3.96 4.07
CA GLY A 208 14.32 -2.86 4.82
C GLY A 208 12.83 -2.70 4.68
N TRP A 209 12.33 -1.59 5.23
CA TRP A 209 10.93 -1.22 5.18
C TRP A 209 10.67 -0.32 3.98
N ALA A 210 9.56 -0.56 3.29
CA ALA A 210 9.04 0.34 2.29
C ALA A 210 7.64 0.81 2.64
N HIS A 211 7.36 2.08 2.36
CA HIS A 211 6.04 2.70 2.47
C HIS A 211 5.77 3.53 1.22
N GLN A 212 4.80 3.08 0.43
CA GLN A 212 4.25 3.83 -0.69
C GLN A 212 3.00 4.59 -0.25
N ILE A 213 2.94 5.87 -0.61
CA ILE A 213 1.73 6.68 -0.53
C ILE A 213 1.29 7.02 -1.94
N PHE A 214 0.00 6.81 -2.18
CA PHE A 214 -0.67 7.03 -3.45
C PHE A 214 -1.41 8.37 -3.43
N GLU A 215 -1.12 9.19 -4.43
CA GLU A 215 -1.62 10.54 -4.60
C GLU A 215 -2.31 10.66 -5.97
N ASN A 216 -3.22 11.63 -6.13
CA ASN A 216 -3.94 11.86 -7.40
C ASN A 216 -4.63 10.60 -7.97
N PHE A 217 -5.12 9.73 -7.09
CA PHE A 217 -5.85 8.53 -7.46
C PHE A 217 -7.09 8.91 -8.29
N THR A 218 -7.22 8.31 -9.47
CA THR A 218 -8.39 8.45 -10.35
C THR A 218 -8.74 7.13 -11.00
N ASP A 219 -10.03 6.86 -11.08
CA ASP A 219 -10.62 5.72 -11.78
C ASP A 219 -11.51 6.14 -12.95
N ILE A 220 -11.39 7.41 -13.34
CA ILE A 220 -12.03 8.03 -14.49
C ILE A 220 -11.01 8.87 -15.29
N GLY A 221 -11.40 9.26 -16.50
CA GLY A 221 -10.62 10.17 -17.34
C GLY A 221 -9.52 9.46 -18.15
N PRO A 222 -8.72 10.21 -18.92
CA PRO A 222 -7.84 9.64 -19.93
C PRO A 222 -6.70 8.77 -19.36
N LYS A 223 -6.28 9.03 -18.12
CA LYS A 223 -5.13 8.32 -17.52
C LYS A 223 -5.38 6.83 -17.27
N ILE A 224 -6.64 6.40 -17.12
CA ILE A 224 -6.96 4.97 -16.94
C ILE A 224 -6.87 4.17 -18.25
N HIS A 225 -6.72 4.86 -19.39
CA HIS A 225 -6.65 4.30 -20.74
C HIS A 225 -5.21 4.25 -21.29
N LEU A 226 -4.21 4.58 -20.48
CA LEU A 226 -2.80 4.59 -20.90
C LEU A 226 -2.29 3.20 -21.37
N LEU A 227 -3.02 2.13 -21.06
CA LEU A 227 -2.65 0.76 -21.38
C LEU A 227 -3.54 0.11 -22.46
N ASP A 228 -4.48 0.86 -23.06
CA ASP A 228 -5.41 0.30 -24.05
C ASP A 228 -4.70 -0.24 -25.28
N ASP A 229 -3.65 0.47 -25.71
CA ASP A 229 -2.79 0.09 -26.84
C ASP A 229 -1.40 -0.37 -26.35
N PHE A 230 -1.31 -0.96 -25.15
CA PHE A 230 -0.02 -1.39 -24.60
C PHE A 230 0.60 -2.51 -25.44
N HIS A 231 1.83 -2.27 -25.90
CA HIS A 231 2.67 -3.26 -26.55
C HIS A 231 3.93 -3.47 -25.73
N VAL A 232 4.33 -4.72 -25.54
CA VAL A 232 5.60 -5.04 -24.89
C VAL A 232 6.74 -4.43 -25.71
N PRO A 233 7.61 -3.58 -25.11
CA PRO A 233 8.73 -3.01 -25.83
C PRO A 233 9.65 -4.10 -26.38
N ALA A 234 10.19 -3.92 -27.59
CA ALA A 234 11.03 -4.93 -28.23
C ALA A 234 12.25 -5.34 -27.38
N ILE A 235 12.79 -4.42 -26.58
CA ILE A 235 13.87 -4.68 -25.61
C ILE A 235 13.50 -5.73 -24.55
N CYS A 236 12.20 -5.93 -24.30
CA CYS A 236 11.64 -6.88 -23.33
C CYS A 236 11.23 -8.21 -23.96
N ASN A 237 11.46 -8.42 -25.26
CA ASN A 237 11.37 -9.73 -25.88
C ASN A 237 12.62 -10.56 -25.53
N THR A 238 12.76 -10.86 -24.24
CA THR A 238 13.94 -11.47 -23.63
C THR A 238 13.54 -12.54 -22.62
N ASN A 239 14.41 -13.52 -22.42
CA ASN A 239 14.34 -14.50 -21.35
C ASN A 239 15.42 -14.27 -20.28
N LEU A 240 16.15 -13.15 -20.37
CA LEU A 240 17.15 -12.76 -19.38
C LEU A 240 16.45 -12.54 -18.04
N ALA A 241 16.78 -13.35 -17.03
CA ALA A 241 16.35 -13.07 -15.67
C ALA A 241 17.04 -11.80 -15.16
N CYS A 242 16.33 -10.99 -14.38
CA CYS A 242 16.98 -9.89 -13.67
C CYS A 242 18.06 -10.47 -12.76
N ASP A 243 19.21 -9.80 -12.65
CA ASP A 243 20.27 -10.16 -11.69
C ASP A 243 19.78 -9.82 -10.27
N PHE A 244 18.85 -10.66 -9.81
CA PHE A 244 18.16 -10.57 -8.53
C PHE A 244 18.62 -11.74 -7.68
N ARG A 245 19.16 -11.42 -6.49
CA ARG A 245 19.34 -12.40 -5.43
C ARG A 245 18.16 -12.26 -4.46
N PRO A 246 17.17 -13.18 -4.50
CA PRO A 246 16.16 -13.26 -3.45
C PRO A 246 16.77 -13.54 -2.08
#